data_AF-A0AAV0WA97-F1
#
_entry.id   AF-A0AAV0WA97-F1
#
_cell.length_a   1.000
_cell.length_b   1.000
_cell.length_c   1.000
_cell.angle_alpha   90.00
_cell.angle_beta   90.00
_cell.angle_gamma   90.00
#
_symmetry.space_group_name_H-M   'P 1'
#
loop_
_entity.id
_entity.type
_entity.pdbx_description
1 polymer ?
#
loop_
_entity_poly.entity_id
_entity_poly.type
_entity_poly.pdbx_seq_one_letter_code
_entity_poly.pdbx_strand_id
1 'polypeptide(L)'
;MSYGCGTHTLTSGNHIRIPPRVEYIMAVGVDAGTVKDNEVITIHQRDLQEQGFLGNVINTVKDGRVLVNVINISDEEKMIRPVSLSKIKYMKFIERSQSCI
;
A
#
# COMPACT_ATOMS: atom_id res chain seq x y z
N MET A 1 -2.57 23.37 16.02
CA MET A 1 -2.66 21.92 15.71
C MET A 1 -1.54 21.60 14.75
N SER A 2 -0.53 20.85 15.20
CA SER A 2 0.62 20.50 14.37
C SER A 2 0.22 19.32 13.48
N TYR A 3 0.02 19.59 12.19
CA TYR A 3 -0.33 18.56 11.20
C TYR A 3 0.94 17.80 10.84
N GLY A 4 1.21 16.72 11.58
CA GLY A 4 2.31 15.82 11.28
C GLY A 4 1.99 15.01 10.03
N CYS A 5 2.63 15.34 8.91
CA CYS A 5 2.71 14.48 7.73
C CYS A 5 3.59 13.27 8.06
N GLY A 6 3.02 12.28 8.75
CA GLY A 6 3.68 11.00 9.01
C GLY A 6 3.65 10.15 7.75
N THR A 7 4.82 9.81 7.20
CA THR A 7 4.91 8.79 6.14
C THR A 7 5.24 7.45 6.78
N HIS A 8 4.35 6.47 6.62
CA HIS A 8 4.42 5.16 7.28
C HIS A 8 4.57 4.04 6.25
N THR A 9 5.06 2.87 6.66
CA THR A 9 5.54 1.83 5.74
C THR A 9 4.68 0.56 5.71
N LEU A 10 4.63 -0.12 4.56
CA LEU A 10 3.91 -1.40 4.42
C LEU A 10 4.87 -2.58 4.59
N THR A 11 4.43 -3.67 5.21
CA THR A 11 5.28 -4.85 5.41
C THR A 11 4.61 -6.14 4.91
N SER A 12 5.43 -7.07 4.40
CA SER A 12 5.05 -8.46 4.11
C SER A 12 6.06 -9.39 4.80
N GLY A 13 5.57 -10.47 5.41
CA GLY A 13 6.45 -11.48 6.00
C GLY A 13 7.15 -12.37 4.96
N ASN A 14 6.62 -12.44 3.74
CA ASN A 14 7.08 -13.38 2.71
C ASN A 14 7.45 -12.69 1.39
N HIS A 15 8.35 -13.34 0.65
CA HIS A 15 8.60 -13.05 -0.75
C HIS A 15 7.41 -13.49 -1.60
N ILE A 16 7.05 -12.68 -2.59
CA ILE A 16 5.93 -12.99 -3.49
C ILE A 16 6.44 -12.96 -4.92
N ARG A 17 6.11 -14.03 -5.67
CA ARG A 17 6.35 -14.14 -7.10
C ARG A 17 5.08 -13.75 -7.83
N ILE A 18 5.18 -12.78 -8.73
CA ILE A 18 4.07 -12.33 -9.55
C ILE A 18 4.36 -12.75 -10.99
N PRO A 19 3.52 -13.61 -11.59
CA PRO A 19 3.66 -14.02 -12.98
C PRO A 19 3.67 -12.82 -13.95
N PRO A 20 4.21 -13.00 -15.17
CA PRO A 20 4.09 -12.02 -16.24
C PRO A 20 2.63 -11.63 -16.51
N ARG A 21 2.40 -10.36 -16.85
CA ARG A 21 1.09 -9.83 -17.32
C ARG A 21 -0.10 -10.12 -16.39
N VAL A 22 0.15 -10.18 -15.08
CA VAL A 22 -0.87 -10.51 -14.06
C VAL A 22 -1.01 -9.39 -13.03
N GLU A 23 -2.26 -9.21 -12.61
CA GLU A 23 -2.65 -8.43 -11.44
C GLU A 23 -2.79 -9.36 -10.23
N TYR A 24 -2.16 -9.02 -9.12
CA TYR A 24 -2.16 -9.81 -7.90
C TYR A 24 -2.56 -8.97 -6.69
N ILE A 25 -3.61 -9.40 -5.99
CA ILE A 25 -4.08 -8.75 -4.77
C ILE A 25 -3.45 -9.46 -3.57
N MET A 26 -2.82 -8.69 -2.68
CA MET A 26 -2.18 -9.22 -1.49
C MET A 26 -2.49 -8.41 -0.24
N ALA A 27 -2.60 -9.08 0.90
CA ALA A 27 -2.69 -8.44 2.20
C ALA A 27 -1.29 -8.04 2.70
N VAL A 28 -1.11 -6.78 3.07
CA VAL A 28 0.11 -6.24 3.68
C VAL A 28 -0.19 -5.69 5.06
N GLY A 29 0.77 -5.83 5.97
CA GLY A 29 0.70 -5.22 7.29
C GLY A 29 0.94 -3.72 7.22
N VAL A 30 0.24 -2.98 8.07
CA VAL A 30 0.55 -1.58 8.38
C VAL A 30 1.38 -1.49 9.66
N ASP A 31 2.15 -0.42 9.84
CA ASP A 31 2.99 -0.25 11.02
C ASP A 31 2.16 -0.24 12.31
N ALA A 32 2.48 -1.17 13.23
CA ALA A 32 1.76 -1.36 14.48
C ALA A 32 1.73 -0.06 15.32
N GLY A 33 0.55 0.30 15.83
CA GLY A 33 0.36 1.48 16.68
C GLY A 33 0.18 2.81 15.92
N THR A 34 0.36 2.82 14.60
CA THR A 34 0.20 4.03 13.79
C THR A 34 -1.25 4.23 13.33
N VAL A 35 -1.87 3.16 12.84
CA VAL A 35 -3.23 3.16 12.31
C VAL A 35 -4.01 2.07 13.03
N LYS A 36 -5.21 2.40 13.47
CA LYS A 36 -6.11 1.45 14.14
C LYS A 36 -7.00 0.76 13.12
N ASP A 37 -7.51 -0.41 13.49
CA ASP A 37 -8.53 -1.08 12.71
C ASP A 37 -9.75 -0.15 12.48
N ASN A 38 -10.34 -0.29 11.30
CA ASN A 38 -11.41 0.54 10.73
C ASN A 38 -11.02 1.97 10.34
N GLU A 39 -9.76 2.39 10.52
CA GLU A 39 -9.30 3.63 9.90
C GLU A 39 -9.05 3.41 8.41
N VAL A 40 -9.32 4.45 7.61
CA VAL A 40 -9.09 4.45 6.16
C VAL A 40 -7.72 5.05 5.87
N ILE A 41 -6.95 4.39 5.01
CA ILE A 41 -5.65 4.88 4.54
C ILE A 41 -5.64 4.98 3.01
N THR A 42 -4.79 5.87 2.52
CA THR A 42 -4.49 6.03 1.11
C THR A 42 -3.06 5.57 0.85
N ILE A 43 -2.91 4.69 -0.12
CA ILE A 43 -1.64 4.27 -0.70
C ILE A 43 -1.60 4.80 -2.12
N HIS A 44 -0.63 5.67 -2.39
CA HIS A 44 -0.42 6.20 -3.73
C HIS A 44 0.38 5.22 -4.58
N GLN A 45 0.01 5.15 -5.86
CA GLN A 45 0.65 4.34 -6.86
C GLN A 45 2.15 4.62 -6.88
N ARG A 46 2.92 3.54 -6.90
CA ARG A 46 4.38 3.59 -6.88
C ARG A 46 4.93 2.47 -7.76
N ASP A 47 6.00 2.81 -8.45
CA ASP A 47 6.83 1.82 -9.11
C ASP A 47 7.57 1.01 -8.03
N LEU A 48 7.43 -0.31 -8.08
CA LEU A 48 8.11 -1.21 -7.16
C LEU A 48 9.49 -1.58 -7.67
N GLN A 49 9.55 -1.94 -8.96
CA GLN A 49 10.72 -2.31 -9.77
C GLN A 49 10.37 -2.07 -11.24
N GLU A 50 11.33 -2.16 -12.16
CA GLU A 50 11.07 -2.03 -13.60
C GLU A 50 9.86 -2.87 -14.05
N GLN A 51 8.82 -2.17 -14.55
CA GLN A 51 7.57 -2.74 -15.06
C GLN A 51 6.69 -3.48 -14.01
N GLY A 52 6.90 -3.22 -12.72
CA GLY A 52 6.02 -3.66 -11.62
C GLY A 52 5.42 -2.47 -10.86
N PHE A 53 4.09 -2.40 -10.78
CA PHE A 53 3.36 -1.26 -10.23
C PHE A 53 2.52 -1.66 -9.04
N LEU A 54 2.51 -0.85 -7.99
CA LEU A 54 1.49 -0.92 -6.95
C LEU A 54 0.35 0.04 -7.32
N GLY A 55 -0.89 -0.44 -7.39
CA GLY A 55 -2.05 0.38 -7.73
C GLY A 55 -2.40 1.38 -6.63
N ASN A 56 -3.06 2.49 -6.99
CA ASN A 56 -3.67 3.39 -5.99
C ASN A 56 -4.73 2.63 -5.20
N VAL A 57 -4.67 2.67 -3.87
CA VAL A 57 -5.68 2.03 -3.02
C VAL A 57 -6.09 2.97 -1.90
N ILE A 58 -7.40 3.21 -1.78
CA ILE A 58 -8.02 3.70 -0.55
C ILE A 58 -8.56 2.45 0.13
N ASN A 59 -8.03 2.12 1.31
CA ASN A 59 -8.38 0.88 2.00
C ASN A 59 -8.73 1.11 3.46
N THR A 60 -9.63 0.27 3.98
CA THR A 60 -9.92 0.22 5.41
C THR A 60 -8.97 -0.78 6.06
N VAL A 61 -8.30 -0.39 7.14
CA VAL A 61 -7.45 -1.30 7.90
C VAL A 61 -8.30 -2.32 8.63
N LYS A 62 -7.96 -3.60 8.49
CA LYS A 62 -8.60 -4.72 9.20
C LYS A 62 -7.55 -5.69 9.72
N ASP A 63 -7.59 -6.00 11.01
CA ASP A 63 -6.61 -6.85 11.69
C ASP A 63 -5.15 -6.37 11.45
N GLY A 64 -4.93 -5.05 11.46
CA GLY A 64 -3.63 -4.43 11.17
C GLY A 64 -3.12 -4.64 9.74
N ARG A 65 -4.00 -4.96 8.79
CA ARG A 65 -3.67 -5.22 7.39
C ARG A 65 -4.55 -4.45 6.43
N VAL A 66 -4.04 -4.28 5.21
CA VAL A 66 -4.78 -3.74 4.06
C VAL A 66 -4.51 -4.58 2.82
N LEU A 67 -5.42 -4.55 1.87
CA LEU A 67 -5.19 -5.16 0.56
C LEU A 67 -4.49 -4.16 -0.35
N VAL A 68 -3.45 -4.61 -1.03
CA VAL A 68 -2.81 -3.85 -2.09
C VAL A 68 -2.84 -4.64 -3.37
N ASN A 69 -2.95 -3.90 -4.45
CA ASN A 69 -2.90 -4.46 -5.78
C ASN A 69 -1.50 -4.27 -6.36
N VAL A 70 -0.89 -5.36 -6.83
CA VAL A 70 0.38 -5.30 -7.54
C VAL A 70 0.22 -5.87 -8.95
N ILE A 71 0.60 -5.06 -9.92
CA ILE A 71 0.48 -5.36 -11.34
C ILE A 71 1.88 -5.58 -11.90
N ASN A 72 2.12 -6.77 -12.43
CA ASN A 72 3.30 -7.05 -13.25
C ASN A 72 2.92 -6.92 -14.73
N ILE A 73 3.37 -5.85 -15.38
CA ILE A 73 3.14 -5.67 -16.82
C ILE A 73 4.31 -6.17 -17.67
N SER A 74 5.35 -6.74 -17.06
CA SER A 74 6.47 -7.30 -17.82
C SER A 74 6.13 -8.68 -18.38
N ASP A 75 6.97 -9.15 -19.31
CA ASP A 75 6.93 -10.51 -19.85
C ASP A 75 7.69 -11.52 -18.96
N GLU A 76 8.24 -11.07 -17.84
CA GLU A 76 9.03 -11.88 -16.91
C GLU A 76 8.35 -11.98 -15.53
N GLU A 77 8.68 -13.03 -14.77
CA GLU A 77 8.25 -13.12 -13.36
C GLU A 77 8.95 -12.03 -12.53
N LYS A 78 8.21 -11.36 -11.66
CA LYS A 78 8.76 -10.38 -10.71
C LYS A 78 8.68 -10.91 -9.29
N MET A 79 9.77 -10.73 -8.55
CA MET A 79 9.84 -11.06 -7.13
C MET A 79 9.75 -9.82 -6.26
N ILE A 80 8.68 -9.69 -5.50
CA ILE A 80 8.53 -8.66 -4.48
C ILE A 80 9.18 -9.13 -3.20
N ARG A 81 10.13 -8.33 -2.70
CA ARG A 81 10.79 -8.55 -1.42
C ARG A 81 10.12 -7.74 -0.32
N PRO A 82 10.06 -8.26 0.93
CA PRO A 82 9.60 -7.50 2.10
C PRO A 82 10.19 -6.08 2.21
N VAL A 83 11.50 -5.94 1.99
CA VAL A 83 12.21 -4.64 2.06
C VAL A 83 11.80 -3.63 0.98
N SER A 84 11.23 -4.10 -0.14
CA SER A 84 10.70 -3.21 -1.18
C SER A 84 9.35 -2.64 -0.76
N LEU A 85 8.50 -3.45 -0.13
CA LEU A 85 7.20 -3.00 0.40
C LEU A 85 7.37 -2.02 1.56
N SER A 86 8.40 -2.19 2.39
CA SER A 86 8.70 -1.27 3.49
C SER A 86 9.14 0.12 3.02
N LYS A 87 9.37 0.32 1.72
CA LYS A 87 9.60 1.66 1.15
C LYS A 87 8.32 2.34 0.69
N ILE A 88 7.21 1.61 0.64
CA ILE A 88 5.91 2.14 0.21
C ILE A 88 5.32 2.91 1.36
N LYS A 89 5.00 4.17 1.08
CA LYS A 89 4.47 5.10 2.07
C LYS A 89 2.96 5.20 1.95
N TYR A 90 2.28 5.28 3.08
CA TYR A 90 0.83 5.55 3.13
C TYR A 90 0.51 6.70 4.08
N MET A 91 -0.71 7.22 3.97
CA MET A 91 -1.26 8.27 4.83
C MET A 91 -2.69 7.95 5.25
N LYS A 92 -3.13 8.47 6.40
CA LYS A 92 -4.55 8.40 6.78
C LYS A 92 -5.39 9.17 5.76
N PHE A 93 -6.49 8.58 5.33
CA PHE A 93 -7.46 9.26 4.49
C PHE A 93 -8.20 10.29 5.35
N ILE A 94 -8.17 11.54 4.91
CA ILE A 94 -8.92 12.63 5.53
C ILE A 94 -9.94 13.07 4.49
N GLU A 95 -11.20 12.72 4.73
CA GLU A 95 -12.29 13.24 3.93
C GLU A 95 -12.32 14.75 4.13
N ARG A 96 -12.05 15.53 3.07
CA ARG A 96 -12.33 16.96 3.10
C ARG A 96 -13.84 17.09 3.11
N SER A 97 -14.43 17.27 4.29
CA SER A 97 -15.80 17.74 4.42
C SER A 97 -15.97 18.96 3.51
N GLN A 98 -16.87 18.86 2.53
CA GLN A 98 -17.30 19.99 1.73
C GLN A 98 -17.83 21.05 2.70
N SER A 99 -17.11 22.17 2.78
CA SER A 99 -17.63 23.38 3.40
C SER A 99 -17.13 24.57 2.60
N CYS A 100 -17.91 24.92 1.57
CA CYS A 100 -18.07 26.32 1.20
C CYS A 100 -19.58 26.57 1.17
N ILE A 101 -20.05 27.26 2.20
CA ILE A 101 -21.29 28.05 2.17
C ILE A 101 -21.07 29.19 1.18
#